data_AF-A0A2N3CZU5-F1
#
_entry.id   AF-A0A2N3CZU5-F1
#
_cell.length_a   1.000
_cell.length_b   1.000
_cell.length_c   1.000
_cell.angle_alpha   90.00
_cell.angle_beta   90.00
_cell.angle_gamma   90.00
#
_symmetry.space_group_name_H-M   'P 1'
#
loop_
_entity.id
_entity.type
_entity.pdbx_description
1 polymer ?
#
loop_
_entity_poly.entity_id
_entity_poly.type
_entity_poly.pdbx_seq_one_letter_code
_entity_poly.pdbx_strand_id
1 'polypeptide(L)'
;MKADVLEQSFEAMETAGVPVARPMLSGAVSPGGCGAAFAGFLRTGTGALEVKALSGASDGAGGYAIPQEIDAQVDATLASISPIRAIANVVTVGSAGYRKLVASGGTPSGWASETAARDETETA
;
A
#
# COMPACT_ATOMS: atom_id res chain seq x y z
N MET A 1 -31.66 0.65 -59.02
CA MET A 1 -31.18 -0.37 -58.05
C MET A 1 -29.66 -0.41 -57.87
N LYS A 2 -28.89 0.66 -58.21
CA LYS A 2 -27.44 0.75 -57.96
C LYS A 2 -27.03 1.94 -57.07
N ALA A 3 -27.95 2.88 -56.82
CA ALA A 3 -27.69 4.06 -56.00
C ALA A 3 -27.77 3.76 -54.48
N ASP A 4 -28.82 3.07 -54.02
CA ASP A 4 -29.01 2.73 -52.60
C ASP A 4 -27.85 1.94 -51.98
N VAL A 5 -27.21 1.05 -52.76
CA VAL A 5 -26.12 0.20 -52.27
C VAL A 5 -24.86 1.03 -52.01
N LEU A 6 -24.62 2.06 -52.83
CA LEU A 6 -23.50 2.99 -52.63
C LEU A 6 -23.76 3.89 -51.42
N GLU A 7 -25.00 4.38 -51.27
CA GLU A 7 -25.39 5.24 -50.16
C GLU A 7 -25.29 4.52 -48.81
N GLN A 8 -25.72 3.26 -48.72
CA GLN A 8 -25.52 2.40 -47.54
C GLN A 8 -24.03 2.13 -47.24
N SER A 9 -23.19 2.07 -48.27
CA SER A 9 -21.75 1.86 -48.10
C SER A 9 -21.06 3.11 -47.52
N PHE A 10 -21.51 4.31 -47.92
CA PHE A 10 -20.99 5.56 -47.38
C PHE A 10 -21.50 5.84 -45.95
N GLU A 11 -22.77 5.54 -45.65
CA GLU A 11 -23.34 5.66 -44.30
C GLU A 11 -22.65 4.71 -43.30
N ALA A 12 -22.35 3.48 -43.72
CA ALA A 12 -21.58 2.53 -42.92
C ALA A 12 -20.13 3.00 -42.68
N MET A 13 -19.54 3.71 -43.65
CA MET A 13 -18.19 4.26 -43.56
C MET A 13 -18.12 5.54 -42.71
N GLU A 14 -19.21 6.33 -42.65
CA GLU A 14 -19.34 7.49 -41.77
C GLU A 14 -19.59 7.09 -40.31
N THR A 15 -20.35 6.02 -40.08
CA THR A 15 -20.57 5.43 -38.74
C THR A 15 -19.30 4.77 -38.19
N ALA A 16 -18.34 4.43 -39.06
CA ALA A 16 -17.02 3.90 -38.68
C ALA A 16 -16.01 5.01 -38.30
N GLY A 17 -16.45 6.25 -38.11
CA GLY A 17 -15.73 7.31 -37.42
C GLY A 17 -15.54 7.05 -35.93
N VAL A 18 -15.14 5.83 -35.56
CA VAL A 18 -14.55 5.57 -34.25
C VAL A 18 -13.25 6.38 -34.24
N PRO A 19 -13.05 7.31 -33.29
CA PRO A 19 -11.77 7.99 -33.19
C PRO A 19 -10.70 6.91 -33.12
N VAL A 20 -9.68 6.99 -33.98
CA VAL A 20 -8.51 6.12 -33.90
C VAL A 20 -7.90 6.38 -32.53
N ALA A 21 -8.37 5.63 -31.53
CA ALA A 21 -7.82 5.59 -30.21
C ALA A 21 -6.43 5.01 -30.43
N ARG A 22 -5.44 5.89 -30.38
CA ARG A 22 -4.04 5.56 -30.66
C ARG A 22 -3.72 4.34 -29.80
N PRO A 23 -3.23 3.23 -30.39
CA PRO A 23 -2.92 2.03 -29.65
C PRO A 23 -2.09 2.37 -28.43
N MET A 24 -2.54 1.92 -27.26
CA MET A 24 -1.86 2.21 -25.99
C MET A 24 -0.45 1.64 -26.07
N LEU A 25 0.55 2.52 -26.16
CA LEU A 25 1.95 2.13 -26.02
C LEU A 25 2.13 1.58 -24.60
N SER A 26 2.79 0.44 -24.50
CA SER A 26 3.11 -0.23 -23.23
C SER A 26 3.50 0.78 -22.14
N GLY A 27 2.74 0.80 -21.04
CA GLY A 27 2.88 1.75 -19.94
C GLY A 27 1.72 2.74 -19.76
N ALA A 28 0.73 2.77 -20.66
CA ALA A 28 -0.46 3.58 -20.47
C ALA A 28 -1.34 2.99 -19.34
N VAL A 29 -1.32 3.67 -18.19
CA VAL A 29 -2.17 3.35 -17.03
C VAL A 29 -3.64 3.49 -17.44
N SER A 30 -4.44 2.46 -17.17
CA SER A 30 -5.88 2.47 -17.45
C SER A 30 -6.54 3.71 -16.83
N PRO A 31 -7.31 4.52 -17.59
CA PRO A 31 -7.96 5.73 -17.08
C PRO A 31 -9.06 5.45 -16.04
N GLY A 32 -9.30 4.18 -15.67
CA GLY A 32 -10.17 3.78 -14.56
C GLY A 32 -9.45 3.07 -13.41
N GLY A 33 -8.12 2.94 -13.48
CA GLY A 33 -7.31 2.30 -12.43
C GLY A 33 -6.79 3.31 -11.40
N CYS A 34 -6.47 2.83 -10.20
CA CYS A 34 -5.91 3.65 -9.11
C CYS A 34 -4.68 4.48 -9.54
N GLY A 35 -3.86 3.95 -10.47
CA GLY A 35 -2.68 4.63 -10.98
C GLY A 35 -2.95 5.92 -11.77
N ALA A 36 -4.12 6.06 -12.43
CA ALA A 36 -4.42 7.26 -13.23
C ALA A 36 -4.71 8.46 -12.31
N ALA A 37 -5.43 8.21 -11.21
CA ALA A 37 -5.66 9.20 -10.17
C ALA A 37 -4.36 9.59 -9.46
N PHE A 38 -3.50 8.62 -9.13
CA PHE A 38 -2.19 8.86 -8.53
C PHE A 38 -1.26 9.69 -9.42
N ALA A 39 -1.20 9.38 -10.72
CA ALA A 39 -0.40 10.16 -11.68
C ALA A 39 -0.91 11.59 -11.85
N GLY A 40 -2.23 11.81 -11.79
CA GLY A 40 -2.83 13.15 -11.76
C GLY A 40 -2.46 13.94 -10.50
N PHE A 41 -2.51 13.31 -9.32
CA PHE A 41 -2.08 13.93 -8.07
C PHE A 41 -0.62 14.40 -8.14
N LEU A 42 0.31 13.54 -8.56
CA LEU A 42 1.73 13.89 -8.65
C LEU A 42 2.02 15.01 -9.65
N ARG A 43 1.28 15.06 -10.76
CA ARG A 43 1.56 15.99 -11.86
C ARG A 43 0.92 17.36 -11.65
N THR A 44 -0.32 17.40 -11.19
CA THR A 44 -1.13 18.64 -11.17
C THR A 44 -1.68 18.99 -9.79
N GLY A 45 -1.51 18.13 -8.77
CA GLY A 45 -2.10 18.34 -7.44
C GLY A 45 -3.64 18.28 -7.43
N THR A 46 -4.27 18.04 -8.58
CA THR A 46 -5.72 17.98 -8.74
C THR A 46 -6.23 16.66 -8.17
N GLY A 47 -7.13 16.74 -7.18
CA GLY A 47 -7.56 15.60 -6.35
C GLY A 47 -7.13 15.76 -4.89
N ALA A 48 -6.22 16.70 -4.59
CA ALA A 48 -5.91 17.15 -3.24
C ALA A 48 -6.98 18.12 -2.73
N LEU A 49 -8.19 17.63 -2.49
CA LEU A 49 -9.05 18.32 -1.54
C LEU A 49 -8.43 18.08 -0.17
N GLU A 50 -7.89 19.15 0.40
CA GLU A 50 -7.56 19.22 1.82
C GLU A 50 -8.74 18.71 2.64
N VAL A 51 -8.66 17.46 3.07
CA VAL A 51 -9.46 16.99 4.18
C VAL A 51 -8.47 16.44 5.19
N LYS A 52 -8.26 17.24 6.23
CA LYS A 52 -7.79 16.77 7.52
C LYS A 52 -8.84 15.78 8.06
N ALA A 53 -8.91 14.59 7.49
CA ALA A 53 -9.71 13.47 7.95
C ALA A 53 -8.89 12.21 7.74
N LEU A 54 -7.96 11.96 8.65
CA LEU A 54 -7.62 10.58 8.96
C LEU A 54 -8.86 9.95 9.61
N SER A 55 -9.81 9.51 8.80
CA SER A 55 -10.97 8.74 9.24
C SER A 55 -10.66 7.26 9.05
N GLY A 56 -10.11 6.63 10.08
CA GLY A 56 -9.74 5.20 10.06
C GLY A 56 -10.94 4.24 10.18
N ALA A 57 -12.17 4.74 10.11
CA ALA A 57 -13.40 3.99 10.40
C ALA A 57 -14.33 3.79 9.19
N SER A 58 -14.02 4.34 8.02
CA SER A 58 -14.87 4.21 6.83
C SER A 58 -14.05 3.94 5.57
N ASP A 59 -14.29 2.79 4.94
CA ASP A 59 -13.65 2.36 3.69
C ASP A 59 -13.81 3.37 2.54
N GLY A 60 -14.86 4.20 2.58
CA GLY A 60 -15.15 5.20 1.55
C GLY A 60 -14.33 6.49 1.65
N ALA A 61 -13.66 6.73 2.78
CA ALA A 61 -12.75 7.87 2.97
C ALA A 61 -11.26 7.46 2.87
N GLY A 62 -11.00 6.19 2.52
CA GLY A 62 -9.67 5.63 2.39
C GLY A 62 -8.91 6.27 1.24
N GLY A 63 -7.68 6.71 1.51
CA GLY A 63 -6.81 7.29 0.49
C GLY A 63 -6.53 6.34 -0.68
N TYR A 64 -5.80 6.85 -1.67
CA TYR A 64 -5.43 6.05 -2.84
C TYR A 64 -4.44 4.95 -2.46
N ALA A 65 -4.73 3.71 -2.88
CA ALA A 65 -3.82 2.58 -2.74
C ALA A 65 -2.60 2.77 -3.65
N ILE A 66 -1.41 2.80 -3.06
CA ILE A 66 -0.16 2.90 -3.81
C ILE A 66 0.24 1.49 -4.28
N PRO A 67 0.72 1.31 -5.53
CA PRO A 67 1.28 0.04 -5.97
C PRO A 67 2.47 -0.40 -5.12
N GLN A 68 2.63 -1.72 -4.96
CA GLN A 68 3.65 -2.31 -4.08
C GLN A 68 5.08 -1.92 -4.50
N GLU A 69 5.33 -1.71 -5.78
CA GLU A 69 6.65 -1.32 -6.30
C GLU A 69 7.10 0.05 -5.78
N ILE A 70 6.15 0.99 -5.67
CA ILE A 70 6.44 2.34 -5.18
C ILE A 70 6.62 2.32 -3.67
N ASP A 71 5.79 1.58 -2.95
CA ASP A 71 5.90 1.41 -1.50
C ASP A 71 7.28 0.84 -1.11
N ALA A 72 7.75 -0.18 -1.83
CA ALA A 72 9.07 -0.77 -1.63
C ALA A 72 10.22 0.22 -1.87
N GLN A 73 10.09 1.11 -2.86
CA GLN A 73 11.09 2.17 -3.11
C GLN A 73 11.10 3.22 -1.99
N VAL A 74 9.94 3.57 -1.46
CA VAL A 74 9.80 4.49 -0.32
C VAL A 74 10.46 3.87 0.91
N ASP A 75 10.19 2.61 1.22
CA ASP A 75 10.79 1.90 2.34
C ASP A 75 12.31 1.83 2.25
N ALA A 76 12.85 1.51 1.06
CA ALA A 76 14.30 1.48 0.82
C ALA A 76 14.94 2.86 1.05
N THR A 77 14.26 3.92 0.60
CA THR A 77 14.72 5.29 0.80
C THR A 77 14.70 5.66 2.28
N LEU A 78 13.60 5.38 2.99
CA LEU A 78 13.46 5.63 4.43
C LEU A 78 14.51 4.89 5.26
N ALA A 79 14.85 3.66 4.89
CA ALA A 79 15.89 2.89 5.53
C ALA A 79 17.28 3.54 5.37
N SER A 80 17.59 4.10 4.20
CA SER A 80 18.89 4.71 3.93
C SER A 80 19.10 6.07 4.61
N ILE A 81 18.04 6.87 4.75
CA ILE A 81 18.15 8.24 5.28
C ILE A 81 17.98 8.31 6.79
N SER A 82 17.36 7.31 7.43
CA SER A 82 16.97 7.40 8.84
C SER A 82 18.04 6.80 9.78
N PRO A 83 18.71 7.62 10.62
CA PRO A 83 19.69 7.09 11.58
C PRO A 83 19.06 6.22 12.67
N ILE A 84 17.80 6.48 13.04
CA ILE A 84 17.11 5.74 14.11
C ILE A 84 16.78 4.31 13.64
N ARG A 85 16.39 4.13 12.37
CA ARG A 85 16.11 2.80 11.82
C ARG A 85 17.34 1.91 11.78
N ALA A 86 18.54 2.49 11.71
CA ALA A 86 19.80 1.72 11.73
C ALA A 86 20.08 1.06 13.10
N ILE A 87 19.54 1.61 14.19
CA ILE A 87 19.79 1.13 15.56
C ILE A 87 18.57 0.47 16.22
N ALA A 88 17.40 0.55 15.57
CA ALA A 88 16.14 0.04 16.09
C ALA A 88 15.67 -1.20 15.32
N ASN A 89 14.89 -2.05 15.97
CA ASN A 89 14.19 -3.13 15.28
C ASN A 89 12.90 -2.59 14.65
N VAL A 90 12.79 -2.68 13.32
CA VAL A 90 11.62 -2.23 12.56
C VAL A 90 10.72 -3.42 12.28
N VAL A 91 9.45 -3.35 12.70
CA VAL A 91 8.46 -4.41 12.48
C VAL A 91 7.28 -3.84 11.71
N THR A 92 6.97 -4.44 10.56
CA THR A 92 5.77 -4.11 9.78
C THR A 92 4.55 -4.72 10.47
N VAL A 93 3.53 -3.90 10.74
CA VAL A 93 2.28 -4.32 11.38
C VAL A 93 1.07 -3.96 10.52
N GLY A 94 0.14 -4.90 10.41
CA GLY A 94 -1.10 -4.72 9.64
C GLY A 94 -2.28 -4.20 10.46
N SER A 95 -2.07 -3.91 11.75
CA SER A 95 -3.11 -3.40 12.65
C SER A 95 -2.58 -2.26 13.51
N ALA A 96 -3.49 -1.55 14.17
CA ALA A 96 -3.14 -0.39 15.00
C ALA A 96 -2.31 -0.73 16.27
N GLY A 97 -2.02 -2.00 16.55
CA GLY A 97 -1.34 -2.42 17.77
C GLY A 97 -0.18 -3.38 17.53
N TYR A 98 0.95 -3.11 18.17
CA TYR A 98 2.10 -4.02 18.30
C TYR A 98 2.39 -4.27 19.79
N ARG A 99 2.43 -5.55 20.20
CA ARG A 99 2.82 -5.93 21.57
C ARG A 99 3.87 -7.03 21.50
N LYS A 100 5.02 -6.78 22.11
CA LYS A 100 6.07 -7.79 22.29
C LYS A 100 6.08 -8.20 23.76
N LEU A 101 5.92 -9.50 24.01
CA LEU A 101 6.15 -10.04 25.35
C LEU A 101 7.64 -9.98 25.64
N VAL A 102 8.01 -9.34 26.74
CA VAL A 102 9.38 -9.24 27.22
C VAL A 102 9.40 -9.80 28.63
N ALA A 103 10.23 -10.83 28.84
CA ALA A 103 10.51 -11.32 30.19
C ALA A 103 11.24 -10.20 30.94
N SER A 104 10.66 -9.75 32.06
CA SER A 104 11.20 -8.61 32.82
C SER A 104 12.37 -9.01 33.73
N GLY A 105 12.56 -10.31 33.95
CA GLY A 105 13.65 -10.87 34.75
C GLY A 105 14.05 -12.27 34.28
N GLY A 106 15.11 -12.81 34.90
CA GLY A 106 15.51 -14.20 34.74
C GLY A 106 14.89 -15.10 35.81
N THR A 107 15.03 -16.40 35.66
CA THR A 107 14.64 -17.36 36.70
C THR A 107 15.63 -17.27 37.87
N PRO A 108 15.21 -16.91 39.09
CA PRO A 108 16.08 -16.92 40.26
C PRO A 108 16.63 -18.33 40.49
N SER A 109 17.93 -18.41 40.76
CA SER A 109 18.59 -19.65 41.15
C SER A 109 19.34 -19.45 42.47
N GLY A 110 19.37 -20.50 43.28
CA GLY A 110 20.03 -20.52 44.59
C GLY A 110 20.63 -21.89 44.88
N TRP A 111 21.62 -21.92 45.77
CA TRP A 111 22.26 -23.15 46.21
C TRP A 111 21.55 -23.70 47.45
N ALA A 112 21.11 -24.94 47.39
CA ALA A 112 20.55 -25.65 48.54
C ALA A 112 21.64 -26.48 49.24
N SER A 113 21.59 -26.55 50.57
CA SER A 113 22.46 -27.43 51.36
C SER A 113 22.04 -28.90 51.22
N GLU A 114 22.96 -29.84 51.45
CA GLU A 114 22.77 -31.28 51.25
C GLU A 114 21.58 -31.86 52.04
N THR A 115 21.33 -31.34 53.24
CA THR A 115 20.26 -31.83 54.14
C THR A 115 19.06 -30.88 54.21
N ALA A 116 19.07 -29.76 53.48
CA ALA A 116 17.97 -28.80 53.52
C ALA A 116 16.82 -29.22 52.59
N ALA A 117 15.58 -28.92 52.98
CA ALA A 117 14.43 -29.00 52.09
C ALA A 117 14.64 -28.09 50.86
N ARG A 118 14.29 -28.57 49.67
CA ARG A 118 14.36 -27.77 48.43
C ARG A 118 12.99 -27.14 48.18
N ASP A 119 12.88 -25.86 48.50
CA ASP A 119 11.71 -25.06 48.14
C ASP A 119 11.74 -24.69 46.65
N GLU A 120 10.56 -24.42 46.09
CA GLU A 120 10.43 -24.02 44.68
C GLU A 120 11.08 -22.65 44.45
N THR A 121 11.78 -22.50 43.32
CA THR A 121 12.32 -21.21 42.89
C THR A 121 11.22 -20.36 42.26
N GLU A 122 11.15 -19.08 42.62
CA GLU A 122 10.16 -18.16 42.05
C GLU A 122 10.31 -18.03 40.51
N THR A 123 9.26 -17.55 39.85
CA THR A 123 9.26 -17.22 38.41
C THR A 123 9.06 -15.72 38.25
N ALA A 124 9.83 -15.09 37.37
CA ALA A 124 9.75 -13.66 37.06
C ALA A 124 8.75 -13.33 35.94
#